data_AF-A0A958CDX1-F1
#
_entry.id   AF-A0A958CDX1-F1
#
_cell.length_a   1.000
_cell.length_b   1.000
_cell.length_c   1.000
_cell.angle_alpha   90.00
_cell.angle_beta   90.00
_cell.angle_gamma   90.00
#
_symmetry.space_group_name_H-M   'P 1'
#
loop_
_entity.id
_entity.type
_entity.pdbx_description
1 polymer ?
#
loop_
_entity_poly.entity_id
_entity_poly.type
_entity_poly.pdbx_seq_one_letter_code
_entity_poly.pdbx_strand_id
1 'polypeptide(L)'
;MSNPTRSLKRILNGRPDYNELLKPPRPDDEEPQQRKPAARHRVSPLKLLQNIPLMTGLVIVVVLFFVVLFGPLWAPENPYLVGTTTLTMVDGVLQSPPFPPSQANPLGSDQWGRDILSLLLYGTRNTLVAAVFITLARVLLGTILGIIAGWNQGKASDQAIMGTIGITTSIPLLLTGMLLIFALDIRRGIIVFLIALCIVGWGEIAQYIRGEFIILRQRSFIEGARAMGLTGAQTAIRHVLPNILPALVVITLLEMGATLLLLGELGFVGVFMGGGTAQESNFITSATIPDIPEWGAMMADSQVWARGRPWMVFYPALAFFLAVLGFNALGEGLRRLMERGSFNTNFILSKKMLLIVAVVVAATWYIVGHVGPAPSYAQLARTFDGDAALAAANTIVGFGDRRPGTPGNDQTADYIAARFEEYGMQPAGGGRSYFQAFETSLVESLSPPELALLDAAGQPLVQFAHLDDFAFRIDGHGGSGAAT
;
A
#
# COMPACT_ATOMS: atom_id res chain seq x y z
N MET A 1 70.27 21.29 -11.07
CA MET A 1 70.71 20.51 -12.25
C MET A 1 70.99 19.07 -11.82
N SER A 2 70.02 18.17 -11.94
CA SER A 2 70.16 16.77 -11.53
C SER A 2 70.67 15.90 -12.69
N ASN A 3 71.82 15.25 -12.46
CA ASN A 3 72.55 14.46 -13.44
C ASN A 3 71.76 13.16 -13.81
N PRO A 4 71.33 12.98 -15.08
CA PRO A 4 70.42 11.90 -15.50
C PRO A 4 71.02 10.49 -15.43
N THR A 5 72.33 10.35 -15.24
CA THR A 5 73.02 9.06 -15.18
C THR A 5 72.78 8.26 -13.88
N ARG A 6 72.32 8.89 -12.79
CA ARG A 6 72.02 8.18 -11.53
C ARG A 6 70.70 7.40 -11.55
N SER A 7 69.73 7.82 -12.36
CA SER A 7 68.40 7.20 -12.40
C SER A 7 68.42 5.81 -13.06
N LEU A 8 69.21 5.65 -14.12
CA LEU A 8 69.32 4.38 -14.86
C LEU A 8 69.99 3.25 -14.07
N LYS A 9 70.99 3.54 -13.23
CA LYS A 9 71.62 2.53 -12.35
C LYS A 9 70.69 2.03 -11.24
N ARG A 10 69.71 2.82 -10.84
CA ARG A 10 68.75 2.47 -9.76
C ARG A 10 67.65 1.53 -10.25
N ILE A 11 67.31 1.59 -11.54
CA ILE A 11 66.31 0.72 -12.17
C ILE A 11 66.89 -0.67 -12.45
N LEU A 12 68.20 -0.77 -12.68
CA LEU A 12 68.86 -2.04 -13.07
C LEU A 12 69.41 -2.87 -11.90
N ASN A 13 69.48 -2.35 -10.68
CA ASN A 13 69.96 -3.08 -9.51
C ASN A 13 68.83 -3.32 -8.49
N GLY A 14 68.30 -4.55 -8.46
CA GLY A 14 67.21 -4.98 -7.58
C GLY A 14 67.62 -5.27 -6.11
N ARG A 15 68.64 -4.60 -5.57
CA ARG A 15 68.96 -4.69 -4.13
C ARG A 15 68.51 -3.41 -3.42
N PRO A 16 67.67 -3.50 -2.37
CA PRO A 16 67.32 -2.34 -1.56
C PRO A 16 68.60 -1.73 -0.95
N ASP A 17 68.82 -0.44 -1.15
CA ASP A 17 69.92 0.28 -0.51
C ASP A 17 69.52 0.64 0.92
N TYR A 18 69.82 -0.25 1.87
CA TYR A 18 69.48 -0.10 3.28
C TYR A 18 70.17 1.10 3.94
N ASN A 19 71.16 1.73 3.30
CA ASN A 19 71.79 2.94 3.81
C ASN A 19 70.90 4.19 3.67
N GLU A 20 69.81 4.14 2.90
CA GLU A 20 68.80 5.22 2.88
C GLU A 20 67.93 5.24 4.15
N LEU A 21 67.71 4.07 4.79
CA LEU A 21 66.91 3.96 6.01
C LEU A 21 67.68 4.42 7.27
N LEU A 22 69.01 4.51 7.18
CA LEU A 22 69.89 4.90 8.29
C LEU A 22 70.29 6.38 8.26
N LYS A 23 69.79 7.16 7.29
CA LYS A 23 70.05 8.60 7.27
C LYS A 23 69.18 9.28 8.33
N PRO A 24 69.75 10.12 9.21
CA PRO A 24 68.95 10.94 10.09
C PRO A 24 68.03 11.83 9.24
N PRO A 25 66.77 12.07 9.69
CA PRO A 25 65.80 12.87 8.94
C PRO A 25 66.39 14.24 8.64
N ARG A 26 66.21 14.73 7.41
CA ARG A 26 66.66 16.07 7.04
C ARG A 26 65.85 17.08 7.86
N PRO A 27 66.42 18.25 8.20
CA PRO A 27 65.68 19.31 8.88
C PRO A 27 64.43 19.78 8.11
N ASP A 28 64.37 19.48 6.80
CA ASP A 28 63.31 19.86 5.87
C ASP A 28 62.34 18.71 5.57
N ASP A 29 62.56 17.51 6.15
CA ASP A 29 61.57 16.44 6.14
C ASP A 29 60.50 16.84 7.15
N GLU A 30 59.57 17.70 6.72
CA GLU A 30 58.38 18.08 7.48
C GLU A 30 57.82 16.82 8.15
N GLU A 31 57.76 16.82 9.48
CA GLU A 31 57.02 15.82 10.25
C GLU A 31 55.72 15.55 9.50
N PRO A 32 55.28 14.28 9.31
CA PRO A 32 54.01 14.01 8.67
C PRO A 32 52.97 14.76 9.48
N GLN A 33 52.51 15.90 8.93
CA GLN A 33 51.67 16.86 9.63
C GLN A 33 50.56 16.04 10.23
N GLN A 34 50.55 15.93 11.56
CA GLN A 34 49.44 15.33 12.28
C GLN A 34 48.22 16.07 11.76
N ARG A 35 47.42 15.41 10.91
CA ARG A 35 46.18 15.99 10.39
C ARG A 35 45.38 16.34 11.63
N LYS A 36 45.33 17.64 11.94
CA LYS A 36 44.53 18.17 13.05
C LYS A 36 43.18 17.49 12.97
N PRO A 37 42.65 16.89 14.06
CA PRO A 37 41.37 16.21 14.02
C PRO A 37 40.36 17.17 13.41
N ALA A 38 39.74 16.77 12.30
CA ALA A 38 38.85 17.62 11.51
C ALA A 38 37.87 18.31 12.47
N ALA A 39 37.95 19.64 12.56
CA ALA A 39 37.13 20.43 13.45
C ALA A 39 35.67 20.06 13.20
N ARG A 40 34.97 19.53 14.23
CA ARG A 40 33.54 19.20 14.21
C ARG A 40 32.75 20.43 13.75
N HIS A 41 32.50 20.54 12.45
CA HIS A 41 31.69 21.61 11.90
C HIS A 41 30.23 21.33 12.29
N ARG A 42 29.77 21.97 13.37
CA ARG A 42 28.34 22.08 13.66
C ARG A 42 27.70 22.79 12.46
N VAL A 43 26.66 22.18 11.89
CA VAL A 43 25.87 22.81 10.83
C VAL A 43 25.24 24.07 11.41
N SER A 44 25.57 25.22 10.84
CA SER A 44 24.86 26.46 11.15
C SER A 44 23.40 26.32 10.69
N PRO A 45 22.39 26.69 11.50
CA PRO A 45 20.98 26.57 11.13
C PRO A 45 20.63 27.29 9.83
N LEU A 46 21.33 28.39 9.51
CA LEU A 46 21.21 29.07 8.20
C LEU A 46 21.52 28.17 6.99
N LYS A 47 22.48 27.25 7.10
CA LYS A 47 22.85 26.34 6.01
C LYS A 47 21.84 25.20 5.82
N LEU A 48 21.04 24.89 6.86
CA LEU A 48 19.90 23.97 6.74
C LEU A 48 18.77 24.62 5.97
N LEU A 49 18.47 25.90 6.26
CA LEU A 49 17.43 26.68 5.57
C LEU A 49 17.75 26.94 4.09
N GLN A 50 19.04 26.98 3.72
CA GLN A 50 19.48 27.13 2.32
C GLN A 50 19.34 25.85 1.48
N ASN A 51 19.02 24.70 2.09
CA ASN A 51 18.80 23.47 1.37
C ASN A 51 17.35 23.39 0.87
N ILE A 52 17.11 23.94 -0.33
CA ILE A 52 15.77 24.06 -0.91
C ILE A 52 15.03 22.71 -0.92
N PRO A 53 15.59 21.60 -1.47
CA PRO A 53 14.90 20.30 -1.44
C PRO A 53 14.52 19.83 -0.03
N LEU A 54 15.41 20.04 0.95
CA LEU A 54 15.17 19.64 2.32
C LEU A 54 13.99 20.41 2.92
N MET A 55 13.95 21.73 2.73
CA MET A 55 12.89 22.57 3.28
C MET A 55 11.55 22.33 2.61
N THR A 56 11.53 22.23 1.28
CA THR A 56 10.29 21.93 0.55
C THR A 56 9.74 20.55 0.93
N GLY A 57 10.62 19.55 0.99
CA GLY A 57 10.24 18.20 1.41
C GLY A 57 9.75 18.15 2.84
N LEU A 58 10.43 18.84 3.76
CA LEU A 58 10.05 18.90 5.17
C LEU A 58 8.66 19.53 5.35
N VAL A 59 8.39 20.66 4.70
CA VAL A 59 7.08 21.32 4.79
C VAL A 59 5.97 20.40 4.29
N ILE A 60 6.15 19.78 3.11
CA ILE A 60 5.14 18.88 2.54
C ILE A 60 4.90 17.67 3.45
N VAL A 61 5.95 17.00 3.92
CA VAL A 61 5.82 15.81 4.78
C VAL A 61 5.18 16.17 6.12
N VAL A 62 5.49 17.34 6.70
CA VAL A 62 4.85 17.80 7.94
C VAL A 62 3.36 18.08 7.72
N VAL A 63 2.98 18.72 6.61
CA VAL A 63 1.57 18.95 6.26
C VAL A 63 0.84 17.62 6.08
N LEU A 64 1.43 16.66 5.35
CA LEU A 64 0.83 15.34 5.17
C LEU A 64 0.66 14.61 6.51
N PHE A 65 1.67 14.65 7.38
CA PHE A 65 1.59 14.05 8.71
C PHE A 65 0.47 14.71 9.54
N PHE A 66 0.31 16.03 9.44
CA PHE A 66 -0.79 16.74 10.09
C PHE A 66 -2.16 16.25 9.57
N VAL A 67 -2.31 16.09 8.25
CA VAL A 67 -3.53 15.55 7.63
C VAL A 67 -3.79 14.09 8.05
N VAL A 68 -2.76 13.25 8.18
CA VAL A 68 -2.93 11.87 8.69
C VAL A 68 -3.51 11.83 10.11
N LEU A 69 -3.11 12.78 10.96
CA LEU A 69 -3.56 12.84 12.35
C LEU A 69 -4.94 13.49 12.48
N PHE A 70 -5.14 14.65 11.85
CA PHE A 70 -6.29 15.52 12.09
C PHE A 70 -7.24 15.62 10.90
N GLY A 71 -6.90 15.09 9.73
CA GLY A 71 -7.71 15.15 8.51
C GLY A 71 -9.15 14.66 8.70
N PRO A 72 -9.40 13.52 9.34
CA PRO A 72 -10.76 13.06 9.61
C PRO A 72 -11.62 14.03 10.45
N LEU A 73 -11.01 14.89 11.28
CA LEU A 73 -11.74 15.91 12.06
C LEU A 73 -12.21 17.10 11.21
N TRP A 74 -11.62 17.27 10.03
CA TRP A 74 -11.93 18.33 9.09
C TRP A 74 -12.71 17.85 7.87
N ALA A 75 -12.98 16.55 7.80
CA ALA A 75 -13.79 15.95 6.76
C ALA A 75 -15.25 16.44 6.91
N PRO A 76 -15.87 17.01 5.86
CA PRO A 76 -17.28 17.41 5.90
C PRO A 76 -18.20 16.26 6.30
N GLU A 77 -17.93 15.07 5.77
CA GLU A 77 -18.71 13.86 5.97
C GLU A 77 -17.81 12.65 6.29
N ASN A 78 -18.36 11.64 6.96
CA ASN A 78 -17.65 10.37 7.16
C ASN A 78 -17.90 9.45 5.94
N PRO A 79 -16.88 9.19 5.10
CA PRO A 79 -17.06 8.42 3.87
C PRO A 79 -17.37 6.93 4.11
N TYR A 80 -17.18 6.42 5.34
CA TYR A 80 -17.60 5.06 5.71
C TYR A 80 -19.08 4.94 6.05
N LEU A 81 -19.75 6.07 6.34
CA LEU A 81 -21.12 6.10 6.84
C LEU A 81 -22.13 6.61 5.80
N VAL A 82 -21.66 7.14 4.68
CA VAL A 82 -22.51 7.89 3.73
C VAL A 82 -22.50 7.25 2.35
N GLY A 83 -23.68 6.76 1.96
CA GLY A 83 -24.07 6.43 0.59
C GLY A 83 -25.37 7.16 0.25
N THR A 84 -25.49 8.42 0.65
CA THR A 84 -26.80 9.04 0.87
C THR A 84 -27.05 10.27 0.00
N THR A 85 -26.56 10.30 -1.23
CA THR A 85 -27.11 11.22 -2.24
C THR A 85 -26.91 10.71 -3.66
N THR A 86 -27.69 9.69 -4.05
CA THR A 86 -27.66 9.16 -5.42
C THR A 86 -28.39 10.07 -6.42
N LEU A 87 -29.31 10.93 -5.93
CA LEU A 87 -30.11 11.84 -6.73
C LEU A 87 -30.29 13.16 -5.97
N THR A 88 -29.84 14.27 -6.54
CA THR A 88 -30.17 15.63 -6.06
C THR A 88 -31.04 16.35 -7.06
N MET A 89 -31.91 17.24 -6.55
CA MET A 89 -32.61 18.22 -7.37
C MET A 89 -31.80 19.51 -7.35
N VAL A 90 -31.14 19.84 -8.45
CA VAL A 90 -30.45 21.12 -8.65
C VAL A 90 -31.25 21.90 -9.68
N ASP A 91 -31.79 23.07 -9.30
CA ASP A 91 -32.60 23.93 -10.17
C ASP A 91 -33.81 23.24 -10.81
N GLY A 92 -34.44 22.30 -10.09
CA GLY A 92 -35.59 21.54 -10.59
C GLY A 92 -35.24 20.39 -11.54
N VAL A 93 -33.95 20.16 -11.81
CA VAL A 93 -33.45 19.06 -12.65
C VAL A 93 -32.85 17.98 -11.75
N LEU A 94 -33.26 16.74 -12.00
CA LEU A 94 -32.70 15.57 -11.34
C LEU A 94 -31.26 15.36 -11.83
N GLN A 95 -30.29 15.51 -10.94
CA GLN A 95 -28.88 15.24 -11.22
C GLN A 95 -28.41 13.99 -10.48
N SER A 96 -27.66 13.14 -11.19
CA SER A 96 -26.96 12.00 -10.62
C SER A 96 -25.47 12.30 -10.46
N PRO A 97 -24.81 11.72 -9.43
CA PRO A 97 -23.38 11.85 -9.24
C PRO A 97 -22.62 11.29 -10.45
N PRO A 98 -21.33 11.62 -10.62
CA PRO A 98 -20.51 12.58 -9.84
C PRO A 98 -20.90 14.08 -9.90
N PHE A 99 -21.19 14.72 -8.76
CA PHE A 99 -21.52 16.14 -8.70
C PHE A 99 -20.28 17.03 -8.86
N PRO A 100 -20.39 18.19 -9.54
CA PRO A 100 -19.30 19.16 -9.61
C PRO A 100 -19.04 19.84 -8.25
N PRO A 101 -17.88 20.50 -8.09
CA PRO A 101 -17.57 21.30 -6.91
C PRO A 101 -18.68 22.30 -6.57
N SER A 102 -19.13 22.28 -5.32
CA SER A 102 -20.24 23.10 -4.80
C SER A 102 -20.03 23.39 -3.31
N GLN A 103 -20.91 24.17 -2.68
CA GLN A 103 -20.83 24.39 -1.23
C GLN A 103 -21.07 23.11 -0.42
N ALA A 104 -21.88 22.19 -0.95
CA ALA A 104 -22.13 20.88 -0.32
C ALA A 104 -20.95 19.91 -0.52
N ASN A 105 -20.35 19.92 -1.71
CA ASN A 105 -19.19 19.10 -2.06
C ASN A 105 -18.02 20.01 -2.50
N PRO A 106 -17.16 20.50 -1.60
CA PRO A 106 -16.15 21.52 -1.93
C PRO A 106 -15.20 21.14 -3.07
N LEU A 107 -14.90 19.84 -3.22
CA LEU A 107 -14.06 19.31 -4.29
C LEU A 107 -14.84 18.48 -5.32
N GLY A 108 -16.18 18.50 -5.25
CA GLY A 108 -17.08 17.64 -6.00
C GLY A 108 -17.27 16.28 -5.33
N SER A 109 -18.11 15.44 -5.91
CA SER A 109 -18.36 14.08 -5.44
C SER A 109 -17.74 13.03 -6.36
N ASP A 110 -17.61 11.80 -5.87
CA ASP A 110 -17.34 10.63 -6.70
C ASP A 110 -18.61 10.13 -7.40
N GLN A 111 -18.49 9.01 -8.13
CA GLN A 111 -19.62 8.39 -8.87
C GLN A 111 -20.74 7.85 -7.99
N TRP A 112 -20.49 7.73 -6.69
CA TRP A 112 -21.45 7.26 -5.68
C TRP A 112 -22.05 8.41 -4.87
N GLY A 113 -21.67 9.66 -5.18
CA GLY A 113 -22.13 10.84 -4.46
C GLY A 113 -21.37 11.14 -3.17
N ARG A 114 -20.25 10.46 -2.89
CA ARG A 114 -19.40 10.72 -1.72
C ARG A 114 -18.53 11.95 -1.95
N ASP A 115 -18.42 12.82 -0.95
CA ASP A 115 -17.58 14.01 -1.03
C ASP A 115 -16.08 13.66 -1.21
N ILE A 116 -15.45 14.23 -2.24
CA ILE A 116 -14.05 13.96 -2.58
C ILE A 116 -13.10 14.50 -1.50
N LEU A 117 -13.42 15.61 -0.84
CA LEU A 117 -12.56 16.15 0.22
C LEU A 117 -12.49 15.19 1.41
N SER A 118 -13.63 14.68 1.86
CA SER A 118 -13.72 13.61 2.86
C SER A 118 -12.93 12.37 2.44
N LEU A 119 -13.10 11.90 1.20
CA LEU A 119 -12.35 10.76 0.68
C LEU A 119 -10.84 10.99 0.67
N LEU A 120 -10.37 12.20 0.30
CA LEU A 120 -8.95 12.54 0.32
C LEU A 120 -8.38 12.55 1.74
N LEU A 121 -9.08 13.16 2.70
CA LEU A 121 -8.61 13.30 4.07
C LEU A 121 -8.51 11.93 4.78
N TYR A 122 -9.53 11.09 4.62
CA TYR A 122 -9.49 9.70 5.11
C TYR A 122 -8.49 8.85 4.33
N GLY A 123 -8.44 9.02 3.00
CA GLY A 123 -7.53 8.29 2.12
C GLY A 123 -6.06 8.60 2.40
N THR A 124 -5.74 9.83 2.80
CA THR A 124 -4.37 10.25 3.14
C THR A 124 -3.77 9.35 4.22
N ARG A 125 -4.56 9.03 5.25
CA ARG A 125 -4.13 8.12 6.31
C ARG A 125 -3.87 6.72 5.78
N ASN A 126 -4.84 6.12 5.09
CA ASN A 126 -4.76 4.73 4.66
C ASN A 126 -3.61 4.53 3.66
N THR A 127 -3.47 5.44 2.69
CA THR A 127 -2.40 5.39 1.69
C THR A 127 -1.01 5.62 2.31
N LEU A 128 -0.83 6.62 3.18
CA LEU A 128 0.49 6.89 3.77
C LEU A 128 0.91 5.82 4.79
N VAL A 129 0.00 5.29 5.61
CA VAL A 129 0.31 4.20 6.55
C VAL A 129 0.73 2.94 5.81
N ALA A 130 0.00 2.56 4.74
CA ALA A 130 0.35 1.42 3.91
C ALA A 130 1.72 1.63 3.24
N ALA A 131 1.98 2.80 2.68
CA ALA A 131 3.27 3.12 2.08
C ALA A 131 4.42 3.02 3.08
N VAL A 132 4.28 3.57 4.30
CA VAL A 132 5.31 3.43 5.35
C VAL A 132 5.57 1.96 5.67
N PHE A 133 4.53 1.15 5.82
CA PHE A 133 4.68 -0.27 6.13
C PHE A 133 5.43 -1.02 5.02
N ILE A 134 5.01 -0.84 3.77
CA ILE A 134 5.63 -1.46 2.59
C ILE A 134 7.10 -1.03 2.48
N THR A 135 7.37 0.27 2.57
CA THR A 135 8.73 0.81 2.49
C THR A 135 9.63 0.26 3.59
N LEU A 136 9.16 0.23 4.85
CA LEU A 136 9.97 -0.31 5.95
C LEU A 136 10.23 -1.81 5.78
N ALA A 137 9.25 -2.58 5.32
CA ALA A 137 9.44 -4.00 5.05
C ALA A 137 10.46 -4.25 3.92
N ARG A 138 10.38 -3.48 2.83
CA ARG A 138 11.34 -3.54 1.71
C ARG A 138 12.74 -3.14 2.14
N VAL A 139 12.88 -2.04 2.89
CA VAL A 139 14.17 -1.58 3.41
C VAL A 139 14.76 -2.62 4.35
N LEU A 140 13.96 -3.20 5.25
CA LEU A 140 14.42 -4.23 6.17
C LEU A 140 14.91 -5.48 5.41
N LEU A 141 14.07 -6.01 4.52
CA LEU A 141 14.37 -7.19 3.71
C LEU A 141 15.60 -6.96 2.82
N GLY A 142 15.62 -5.83 2.10
CA GLY A 142 16.72 -5.43 1.24
C GLY A 142 18.02 -5.21 2.01
N THR A 143 17.96 -4.61 3.20
CA THR A 143 19.13 -4.43 4.07
C THR A 143 19.68 -5.78 4.52
N ILE A 144 18.83 -6.69 5.02
CA ILE A 144 19.27 -8.01 5.48
C ILE A 144 19.93 -8.79 4.33
N LEU A 145 19.26 -8.87 3.18
CA LEU A 145 19.77 -9.62 2.03
C LEU A 145 21.01 -8.96 1.41
N GLY A 146 21.05 -7.61 1.36
CA GLY A 146 22.20 -6.84 0.89
C GLY A 146 23.43 -7.02 1.79
N ILE A 147 23.26 -7.06 3.11
CA ILE A 147 24.34 -7.38 4.07
C ILE A 147 24.88 -8.78 3.79
N ILE A 148 23.99 -9.78 3.66
CA ILE A 148 24.37 -11.18 3.44
C ILE A 148 25.14 -11.31 2.11
N ALA A 149 24.65 -10.69 1.04
CA ALA A 149 25.27 -10.73 -0.28
C ALA A 149 26.61 -9.98 -0.31
N GLY A 150 26.67 -8.76 0.24
CA GLY A 150 27.90 -7.95 0.29
C GLY A 150 28.98 -8.58 1.16
N TRP A 151 28.63 -9.19 2.28
CA TRP A 151 29.59 -9.90 3.12
C TRP A 151 30.13 -11.18 2.44
N ASN A 152 29.29 -11.84 1.64
CA ASN A 152 29.61 -13.07 0.94
C ASN A 152 29.90 -12.87 -0.54
N GLN A 153 30.41 -11.70 -0.94
CA GLN A 153 30.71 -11.37 -2.34
C GLN A 153 31.40 -12.54 -3.07
N GLY A 154 30.81 -12.98 -4.18
CA GLY A 154 31.30 -14.06 -5.03
C GLY A 154 30.95 -15.48 -4.57
N LYS A 155 30.38 -15.67 -3.37
CA LYS A 155 29.93 -16.98 -2.87
C LYS A 155 28.52 -17.32 -3.36
N ALA A 156 28.10 -18.56 -3.11
CA ALA A 156 26.77 -19.07 -3.50
C ALA A 156 25.61 -18.21 -2.97
N SER A 157 25.69 -17.68 -1.74
CA SER A 157 24.63 -16.82 -1.18
C SER A 157 24.51 -15.48 -1.90
N ASP A 158 25.63 -14.87 -2.30
CA ASP A 158 25.64 -13.65 -3.12
C ASP A 158 25.04 -13.95 -4.51
N GLN A 159 25.49 -15.02 -5.16
CA GLN A 159 24.97 -15.43 -6.48
C GLN A 159 23.47 -15.75 -6.45
N ALA A 160 22.99 -16.44 -5.41
CA ALA A 160 21.57 -16.74 -5.24
C ALA A 160 20.74 -15.47 -5.08
N ILE A 161 21.15 -14.55 -4.20
CA ILE A 161 20.45 -13.30 -3.97
C ILE A 161 20.44 -12.42 -5.22
N MET A 162 21.61 -12.23 -5.86
CA MET A 162 21.71 -11.46 -7.11
C MET A 162 20.94 -12.12 -8.26
N GLY A 163 20.89 -13.45 -8.30
CA GLY A 163 20.07 -14.21 -9.26
C GLY A 163 18.57 -13.98 -9.04
N THR A 164 18.09 -14.04 -7.80
CA THR A 164 16.69 -13.73 -7.46
C THR A 164 16.33 -12.29 -7.81
N ILE A 165 17.22 -11.34 -7.52
CA ILE A 165 17.03 -9.94 -7.94
C ILE A 165 16.92 -9.85 -9.46
N GLY A 166 17.85 -10.46 -10.21
CA GLY A 166 17.83 -10.45 -11.68
C GLY A 166 16.54 -11.01 -12.27
N ILE A 167 15.98 -12.08 -11.68
CA ILE A 167 14.68 -12.63 -12.07
C ILE A 167 13.57 -11.61 -11.78
N THR A 168 13.53 -11.05 -10.58
CA THR A 168 12.44 -10.17 -10.15
C THR A 168 12.44 -8.83 -10.89
N THR A 169 13.62 -8.27 -11.21
CA THR A 169 13.77 -7.01 -11.94
C THR A 169 13.61 -7.16 -13.46
N SER A 170 13.58 -8.39 -13.97
CA SER A 170 13.31 -8.63 -15.41
C SER A 170 11.86 -8.33 -15.79
N ILE A 171 10.96 -8.39 -14.81
CA ILE A 171 9.54 -8.06 -14.95
C ILE A 171 9.33 -6.64 -14.41
N PRO A 172 8.62 -5.75 -15.13
CA PRO A 172 8.27 -4.43 -14.63
C PRO A 172 7.64 -4.47 -13.23
N LEU A 173 8.07 -3.58 -12.33
CA LEU A 173 7.68 -3.59 -10.91
C LEU A 173 6.16 -3.59 -10.71
N LEU A 174 5.44 -2.78 -11.50
CA LEU A 174 3.98 -2.72 -11.55
C LEU A 174 3.39 -4.09 -11.89
N LEU A 175 3.89 -4.74 -12.95
CA LEU A 175 3.40 -6.05 -13.37
C LEU A 175 3.67 -7.13 -12.32
N THR A 176 4.85 -7.14 -11.71
CA THR A 176 5.18 -8.08 -10.64
C THR A 176 4.26 -7.89 -9.43
N GLY A 177 4.02 -6.65 -9.00
CA GLY A 177 3.09 -6.34 -7.92
C GLY A 177 1.68 -6.85 -8.23
N MET A 178 1.16 -6.52 -9.41
CA MET A 178 -0.17 -6.94 -9.85
C MET A 178 -0.30 -8.46 -9.96
N LEU A 179 0.67 -9.14 -10.55
CA LEU A 179 0.69 -10.61 -10.67
C LEU A 179 0.65 -11.29 -9.30
N LEU A 180 1.43 -10.80 -8.33
CA LEU A 180 1.44 -11.36 -6.98
C LEU A 180 0.14 -11.11 -6.23
N ILE A 181 -0.44 -9.92 -6.36
CA ILE A 181 -1.74 -9.59 -5.74
C ILE A 181 -2.83 -10.54 -6.26
N PHE A 182 -2.88 -10.77 -7.58
CA PHE A 182 -3.87 -11.68 -8.16
C PHE A 182 -3.59 -13.15 -7.86
N ALA A 183 -2.32 -13.57 -7.91
CA ALA A 183 -1.94 -14.96 -7.61
C ALA A 183 -2.23 -15.36 -6.16
N LEU A 184 -2.14 -14.42 -5.21
CA LEU A 184 -2.41 -14.65 -3.79
C LEU A 184 -3.90 -14.51 -3.41
N ASP A 185 -4.79 -14.38 -4.40
CA ASP A 185 -6.22 -14.10 -4.27
C ASP A 185 -6.51 -12.78 -3.56
N ILE A 186 -6.77 -11.74 -4.37
CA ILE A 186 -7.11 -10.38 -3.92
C ILE A 186 -8.30 -10.34 -2.97
N ARG A 187 -9.19 -11.36 -2.98
CA ARG A 187 -10.35 -11.47 -2.08
C ARG A 187 -9.96 -11.67 -0.61
N ARG A 188 -8.70 -12.03 -0.34
CA ARG A 188 -8.14 -12.07 1.03
C ARG A 188 -7.84 -10.66 1.58
N GLY A 189 -8.11 -9.62 0.81
CA GLY A 189 -8.15 -8.22 1.25
C GLY A 189 -6.78 -7.58 1.41
N ILE A 190 -6.73 -6.54 2.25
CA ILE A 190 -5.59 -5.64 2.43
C ILE A 190 -4.29 -6.37 2.83
N ILE A 191 -4.37 -7.48 3.56
CA ILE A 191 -3.19 -8.23 4.02
C ILE A 191 -2.41 -8.80 2.83
N VAL A 192 -3.10 -9.40 1.86
CA VAL A 192 -2.46 -9.94 0.66
C VAL A 192 -1.83 -8.85 -0.17
N PHE A 193 -2.53 -7.72 -0.32
CA PHE A 193 -2.00 -6.55 -1.02
C PHE A 193 -0.69 -6.06 -0.38
N LEU A 194 -0.68 -5.87 0.94
CA LEU A 194 0.51 -5.43 1.66
C LEU A 194 1.66 -6.44 1.56
N ILE A 195 1.38 -7.74 1.77
CA ILE A 195 2.41 -8.79 1.66
C ILE A 195 3.02 -8.82 0.26
N ALA A 196 2.20 -8.80 -0.78
CA ALA A 196 2.65 -8.79 -2.17
C ALA A 196 3.58 -7.60 -2.44
N LEU A 197 3.22 -6.41 -1.98
CA LEU A 197 4.07 -5.22 -2.18
C LEU A 197 5.32 -5.20 -1.30
N CYS A 198 5.30 -5.82 -0.11
CA CYS A 198 6.48 -5.94 0.76
C CYS A 198 7.57 -6.83 0.17
N ILE A 199 7.20 -7.89 -0.56
CA ILE A 199 8.15 -8.83 -1.20
C ILE A 199 8.60 -8.39 -2.60
N VAL A 200 8.08 -7.27 -3.10
CA VAL A 200 8.44 -6.65 -4.37
C VAL A 200 9.33 -5.44 -4.09
N GLY A 201 10.28 -5.10 -4.98
CA GLY A 201 11.09 -3.87 -4.89
C GLY A 201 12.27 -3.90 -3.91
N TRP A 202 12.37 -4.87 -3.00
CA TRP A 202 13.50 -4.98 -2.06
C TRP A 202 14.87 -5.17 -2.74
N GLY A 203 14.89 -5.64 -3.99
CA GLY A 203 16.10 -5.97 -4.75
C GLY A 203 17.01 -4.76 -5.01
N GLU A 204 16.44 -3.60 -5.33
CA GLU A 204 17.21 -2.38 -5.57
C GLU A 204 17.96 -1.93 -4.30
N ILE A 205 17.28 -2.02 -3.16
CA ILE A 205 17.85 -1.72 -1.84
C ILE A 205 18.95 -2.73 -1.50
N ALA A 206 18.71 -4.02 -1.73
CA ALA A 206 19.72 -5.07 -1.50
C ALA A 206 20.97 -4.86 -2.35
N GLN A 207 20.82 -4.48 -3.62
CA GLN A 207 21.94 -4.20 -4.52
C GLN A 207 22.74 -2.98 -4.07
N TYR A 208 22.08 -1.91 -3.64
CA TYR A 208 22.75 -0.74 -3.07
C TYR A 208 23.55 -1.12 -1.82
N ILE A 209 22.90 -1.77 -0.84
CA ILE A 209 23.53 -2.14 0.43
C ILE A 209 24.69 -3.10 0.21
N ARG A 210 24.55 -4.05 -0.73
CA ARG A 210 25.65 -4.93 -1.14
C ARG A 210 26.87 -4.12 -1.62
N GLY A 211 26.66 -3.13 -2.49
CA GLY A 211 27.74 -2.28 -3.01
C GLY A 211 28.49 -1.56 -1.89
N GLU A 212 27.74 -0.93 -0.97
CA GLU A 212 28.32 -0.25 0.20
C GLU A 212 29.10 -1.21 1.12
N PHE A 213 28.57 -2.42 1.35
CA PHE A 213 29.26 -3.43 2.16
C PHE A 213 30.59 -3.87 1.53
N ILE A 214 30.63 -4.05 0.21
CA ILE A 214 31.84 -4.42 -0.53
C ILE A 214 32.89 -3.30 -0.39
N ILE A 215 32.49 -2.04 -0.58
CA ILE A 215 33.39 -0.88 -0.47
C ILE A 215 33.92 -0.73 0.95
N LEU A 216 33.05 -0.76 1.96
CA LEU A 216 33.43 -0.54 3.35
C LEU A 216 34.31 -1.67 3.89
N ARG A 217 34.09 -2.91 3.44
CA ARG A 217 34.90 -4.07 3.83
C ARG A 217 36.39 -3.93 3.47
N GLN A 218 36.71 -3.13 2.45
CA GLN A 218 38.09 -2.90 1.99
C GLN A 218 38.80 -1.77 2.76
N ARG A 219 38.16 -1.12 3.74
CA ARG A 219 38.76 -0.02 4.51
C ARG A 219 39.67 -0.53 5.63
N SER A 220 40.76 0.18 5.92
CA SER A 220 41.76 -0.21 6.94
C SER A 220 41.20 -0.38 8.37
N PHE A 221 40.12 0.32 8.73
CA PHE A 221 39.50 0.13 10.06
C PHE A 221 38.81 -1.23 10.20
N ILE A 222 38.38 -1.85 9.09
CA ILE A 222 37.84 -3.21 9.07
C ILE A 222 38.96 -4.24 9.19
N GLU A 223 40.12 -4.00 8.57
CA GLU A 223 41.32 -4.83 8.75
C GLU A 223 41.79 -4.82 10.21
N GLY A 224 41.83 -3.64 10.83
CA GLY A 224 42.14 -3.50 12.25
C GLY A 224 41.14 -4.23 13.16
N ALA A 225 39.83 -4.15 12.86
CA ALA A 225 38.81 -4.90 13.59
C ALA A 225 39.02 -6.42 13.50
N ARG A 226 39.39 -6.94 12.32
CA ARG A 226 39.71 -8.36 12.13
C ARG A 226 40.99 -8.77 12.85
N ALA A 227 42.01 -7.92 12.86
CA ALA A 227 43.25 -8.16 13.59
C ALA A 227 43.02 -8.28 15.11
N MET A 228 42.00 -7.60 15.64
CA MET A 228 41.54 -7.74 17.04
C MET A 228 40.69 -8.99 17.30
N GLY A 229 40.50 -9.88 16.31
CA GLY A 229 39.77 -11.14 16.46
C GLY A 229 38.25 -11.05 16.35
N LEU A 230 37.70 -9.94 15.86
CA LEU A 230 36.24 -9.83 15.66
C LEU A 230 35.78 -10.80 14.56
N THR A 231 34.68 -11.50 14.81
CA THR A 231 34.04 -12.36 13.81
C THR A 231 33.46 -11.53 12.67
N GLY A 232 33.15 -12.19 11.54
CA GLY A 232 32.57 -11.48 10.40
C GLY A 232 31.23 -10.83 10.71
N ALA A 233 30.36 -11.51 11.45
CA ALA A 233 29.08 -10.95 11.90
C ALA A 233 29.28 -9.76 12.86
N GLN A 234 30.21 -9.87 13.81
CA GLN A 234 30.55 -8.77 14.72
C GLN A 234 31.09 -7.55 13.95
N THR A 235 31.96 -7.79 12.96
CA THR A 235 32.51 -6.74 12.11
C THR A 235 31.42 -6.06 11.28
N ALA A 236 30.53 -6.84 10.67
CA ALA A 236 29.41 -6.35 9.89
C ALA A 236 28.48 -5.46 10.73
N ILE A 237 28.02 -5.96 11.88
CA ILE A 237 27.01 -5.27 12.71
C ILE A 237 27.62 -4.08 13.48
N ARG A 238 28.84 -4.21 14.01
CA ARG A 238 29.44 -3.19 14.88
C ARG A 238 30.22 -2.13 14.12
N HIS A 239 30.72 -2.43 12.92
CA HIS A 239 31.59 -1.53 12.18
C HIS A 239 31.06 -1.16 10.78
N VAL A 240 30.43 -2.07 10.03
CA VAL A 240 29.97 -1.74 8.67
C VAL A 240 28.57 -1.12 8.69
N LEU A 241 27.59 -1.79 9.28
CA LEU A 241 26.20 -1.34 9.34
C LEU A 241 26.03 0.09 9.90
N PRO A 242 26.70 0.47 11.00
CA PRO A 242 26.59 1.84 11.53
C PRO A 242 27.07 2.92 10.56
N ASN A 243 28.01 2.60 9.67
CA ASN A 243 28.49 3.54 8.64
C ASN A 243 27.50 3.70 7.48
N ILE A 244 26.61 2.73 7.26
CA ILE A 244 25.62 2.75 6.18
C ILE A 244 24.27 3.28 6.67
N LEU A 245 23.99 3.26 7.98
CA LEU A 245 22.75 3.78 8.56
C LEU A 245 22.35 5.19 8.06
N PRO A 246 23.26 6.17 7.91
CA PRO A 246 22.90 7.46 7.31
C PRO A 246 22.32 7.32 5.89
N ALA A 247 22.95 6.49 5.05
CA ALA A 247 22.49 6.26 3.68
C ALA A 247 21.15 5.52 3.66
N LEU A 248 20.93 4.59 4.59
CA LEU A 248 19.65 3.90 4.75
C LEU A 248 18.49 4.86 5.05
N VAL A 249 18.71 5.91 5.84
CA VAL A 249 17.66 6.92 6.09
C VAL A 249 17.27 7.65 4.81
N VAL A 250 18.26 8.05 4.01
CA VAL A 250 18.02 8.69 2.70
C VAL A 250 17.27 7.75 1.77
N ILE A 251 17.71 6.50 1.66
CA ILE A 251 17.07 5.49 0.81
C ILE A 251 15.64 5.22 1.25
N THR A 252 15.38 5.18 2.56
CA THR A 252 14.02 4.99 3.08
C THR A 252 13.08 6.10 2.61
N LEU A 253 13.55 7.36 2.59
CA LEU A 253 12.76 8.50 2.11
C LEU A 253 12.51 8.43 0.61
N LEU A 254 13.51 8.05 -0.19
CA LEU A 254 13.35 7.88 -1.63
C LEU A 254 12.43 6.69 -1.97
N GLU A 255 12.57 5.59 -1.23
CA GLU A 255 11.72 4.39 -1.37
C GLU A 255 10.27 4.68 -1.00
N MET A 256 10.02 5.59 -0.05
CA MET A 256 8.66 6.05 0.26
C MET A 256 8.02 6.71 -0.97
N GLY A 257 8.77 7.54 -1.70
CA GLY A 257 8.33 8.13 -2.96
C GLY A 257 8.05 7.06 -4.04
N ALA A 258 8.96 6.10 -4.20
CA ALA A 258 8.77 4.99 -5.16
C ALA A 258 7.57 4.10 -4.81
N THR A 259 7.35 3.83 -3.52
CA THR A 259 6.22 3.05 -3.02
C THR A 259 4.89 3.77 -3.29
N LEU A 260 4.84 5.08 -3.02
CA LEU A 260 3.64 5.89 -3.29
C LEU A 260 3.32 5.98 -4.78
N LEU A 261 4.36 6.11 -5.62
CA LEU A 261 4.19 6.07 -7.07
C LEU A 261 3.60 4.73 -7.52
N LEU A 262 4.13 3.61 -7.03
CA LEU A 262 3.60 2.27 -7.32
C LEU A 262 2.15 2.10 -6.87
N LEU A 263 1.77 2.63 -5.70
CA LEU A 263 0.37 2.62 -5.24
C LEU A 263 -0.55 3.41 -6.17
N GLY A 264 -0.09 4.57 -6.66
CA GLY A 264 -0.83 5.37 -7.63
C GLY A 264 -0.96 4.68 -9.00
N GLU A 265 0.12 4.03 -9.46
CA GLU A 265 0.12 3.23 -10.69
C GLU A 265 -0.85 2.05 -10.62
N LEU A 266 -0.80 1.28 -9.53
CA LEU A 266 -1.72 0.16 -9.30
C LEU A 266 -3.17 0.67 -9.22
N GLY A 267 -3.42 1.75 -8.47
CA GLY A 267 -4.74 2.37 -8.38
C GLY A 267 -5.27 2.81 -9.74
N PHE A 268 -4.44 3.43 -10.57
CA PHE A 268 -4.82 3.82 -11.94
C PHE A 268 -5.20 2.62 -12.82
N VAL A 269 -4.52 1.47 -12.65
CA VAL A 269 -4.82 0.22 -13.37
C VAL A 269 -6.00 -0.55 -12.73
N GLY A 270 -6.60 -0.03 -11.66
CA GLY A 270 -7.76 -0.64 -10.99
C GLY A 270 -7.40 -1.67 -9.92
N VAL A 271 -6.16 -1.68 -9.44
CA VAL A 271 -5.67 -2.58 -8.38
C VAL A 271 -5.38 -1.78 -7.13
N PHE A 272 -6.17 -1.99 -6.08
CA PHE A 272 -6.08 -1.19 -4.86
C PHE A 272 -6.37 -2.04 -3.62
N MET A 273 -5.93 -1.56 -2.45
CA MET A 273 -5.89 -2.33 -1.19
C MET A 273 -7.27 -2.41 -0.52
N GLY A 274 -8.12 -1.42 -0.78
CA GLY A 274 -9.42 -1.23 -0.14
C GLY A 274 -10.47 -2.27 -0.51
N GLY A 275 -10.21 -3.10 -1.52
CA GLY A 275 -11.19 -4.03 -2.06
C GLY A 275 -12.49 -3.31 -2.43
N GLY A 276 -13.59 -4.04 -2.46
CA GLY A 276 -14.90 -3.41 -2.49
C GLY A 276 -16.01 -4.42 -2.60
N THR A 277 -17.19 -4.03 -2.13
CA THR A 277 -18.39 -4.82 -2.37
C THR A 277 -18.77 -4.71 -3.83
N ALA A 278 -18.75 -5.85 -4.53
CA ALA A 278 -19.37 -5.95 -5.85
C ALA A 278 -20.89 -5.91 -5.66
N GLN A 279 -21.52 -4.83 -6.10
CA GLN A 279 -22.97 -4.77 -6.25
C GLN A 279 -23.35 -5.19 -7.66
N GLU A 280 -24.20 -6.21 -7.76
CA GLU A 280 -24.85 -6.58 -9.00
C GLU A 280 -26.02 -5.63 -9.26
N SER A 281 -25.83 -4.70 -10.18
CA SER A 281 -26.87 -3.81 -10.68
C SER A 281 -27.50 -4.48 -11.92
N ASN A 282 -28.48 -5.36 -11.67
CA ASN A 282 -29.12 -6.24 -12.67
C ASN A 282 -28.14 -7.21 -13.37
N PHE A 283 -28.68 -8.22 -14.06
CA PHE A 283 -28.01 -9.42 -14.61
C PHE A 283 -26.71 -9.24 -15.46
N ILE A 284 -26.19 -8.02 -15.64
CA ILE A 284 -25.10 -7.72 -16.59
C ILE A 284 -23.96 -6.86 -16.01
N THR A 285 -24.14 -6.12 -14.90
CA THR A 285 -23.07 -5.21 -14.41
C THR A 285 -22.81 -5.35 -12.91
N SER A 286 -21.61 -5.82 -12.55
CA SER A 286 -21.07 -5.71 -11.20
C SER A 286 -20.28 -4.41 -11.07
N ALA A 287 -20.69 -3.56 -10.13
CA ALA A 287 -19.95 -2.34 -9.79
C ALA A 287 -19.31 -2.52 -8.41
N THR A 288 -18.01 -2.28 -8.32
CA THR A 288 -17.25 -2.39 -7.08
C THR A 288 -17.26 -1.04 -6.36
N ILE A 289 -17.83 -0.99 -5.16
CA ILE A 289 -17.78 0.21 -4.30
C ILE A 289 -16.58 0.04 -3.36
N PRO A 290 -15.57 0.93 -3.39
CA PRO A 290 -14.45 0.82 -2.46
C PRO A 290 -14.91 1.02 -1.01
N ASP A 291 -14.70 0.01 -0.19
CA ASP A 291 -15.09 0.00 1.24
C ASP A 291 -14.16 0.88 2.08
N ILE A 292 -12.89 0.97 1.68
CA ILE A 292 -11.85 1.73 2.37
C ILE A 292 -11.47 2.94 1.51
N PRO A 293 -11.68 4.18 1.99
CA PRO A 293 -11.17 5.38 1.36
C PRO A 293 -9.65 5.32 1.27
N GLU A 294 -9.12 5.37 0.06
CA GLU A 294 -7.69 5.47 -0.22
C GLU A 294 -7.48 6.09 -1.59
N TRP A 295 -6.33 6.74 -1.80
CA TRP A 295 -6.09 7.46 -3.05
C TRP A 295 -6.04 6.53 -4.27
N GLY A 296 -5.57 5.29 -4.11
CA GLY A 296 -5.52 4.30 -5.21
C GLY A 296 -6.91 3.92 -5.71
N ALA A 297 -7.86 3.67 -4.80
CA ALA A 297 -9.25 3.41 -5.14
C ALA A 297 -9.92 4.62 -5.81
N MET A 298 -9.63 5.83 -5.34
CA MET A 298 -10.13 7.06 -5.96
C MET A 298 -9.63 7.22 -7.41
N MET A 299 -8.39 6.84 -7.69
CA MET A 299 -7.84 6.82 -9.06
C MET A 299 -8.53 5.78 -9.94
N ALA A 300 -8.78 4.58 -9.41
CA ALA A 300 -9.44 3.49 -10.12
C ALA A 300 -10.86 3.90 -10.58
N ASP A 301 -11.64 4.48 -9.67
CA ASP A 301 -13.02 4.90 -9.92
C ASP A 301 -13.12 6.08 -10.89
N SER A 302 -12.09 6.92 -10.94
CA SER A 302 -12.13 8.18 -11.69
C SER A 302 -11.64 8.07 -13.14
N GLN A 303 -10.97 6.98 -13.52
CA GLN A 303 -10.37 6.81 -14.85
C GLN A 303 -11.36 7.00 -16.00
N VAL A 304 -12.59 6.50 -15.84
CA VAL A 304 -13.65 6.55 -16.86
C VAL A 304 -14.23 7.96 -16.99
N TRP A 305 -14.09 8.77 -15.93
CA TRP A 305 -14.63 10.11 -15.82
C TRP A 305 -13.62 11.21 -16.17
N ALA A 306 -12.37 10.85 -16.46
CA ALA A 306 -11.26 11.78 -16.64
C ALA A 306 -11.55 12.93 -17.63
N ARG A 307 -12.31 12.67 -18.70
CA ARG A 307 -12.66 13.69 -19.71
C ARG A 307 -13.85 14.55 -19.33
N GLY A 308 -14.87 13.96 -18.70
CA GLY A 308 -16.14 14.64 -18.42
C GLY A 308 -16.19 15.31 -17.05
N ARG A 309 -15.49 14.75 -16.06
CA ARG A 309 -15.53 15.17 -14.65
C ARG A 309 -14.10 15.14 -14.08
N PRO A 310 -13.21 16.03 -14.56
CA PRO A 310 -11.76 15.94 -14.31
C PRO A 310 -11.37 16.09 -12.84
N TRP A 311 -12.20 16.72 -12.01
CA TRP A 311 -11.95 16.87 -10.57
C TRP A 311 -11.78 15.52 -9.86
N MET A 312 -12.44 14.46 -10.34
CA MET A 312 -12.36 13.13 -9.75
C MET A 312 -10.95 12.53 -9.83
N VAL A 313 -10.26 12.69 -10.97
CA VAL A 313 -8.89 12.17 -11.17
C VAL A 313 -7.86 13.15 -10.61
N PHE A 314 -8.10 14.45 -10.78
CA PHE A 314 -7.12 15.49 -10.49
C PHE A 314 -6.67 15.52 -9.04
N TYR A 315 -7.62 15.48 -8.09
CA TYR A 315 -7.27 15.62 -6.67
C TYR A 315 -6.53 14.41 -6.07
N PRO A 316 -6.93 13.15 -6.29
CA PRO A 316 -6.13 12.02 -5.81
C PRO A 316 -4.76 11.95 -6.51
N ALA A 317 -4.68 12.29 -7.80
CA ALA A 317 -3.39 12.39 -8.50
C ALA A 317 -2.49 13.49 -7.91
N LEU A 318 -3.05 14.65 -7.58
CA LEU A 318 -2.34 15.74 -6.94
C LEU A 318 -1.85 15.34 -5.53
N ALA A 319 -2.65 14.59 -4.77
CA ALA A 319 -2.25 14.08 -3.47
C ALA A 319 -1.05 13.13 -3.56
N PHE A 320 -1.07 12.17 -4.50
CA PHE A 320 0.09 11.33 -4.80
C PHE A 320 1.29 12.15 -5.23
N PHE A 321 1.11 13.10 -6.16
CA PHE A 321 2.20 13.96 -6.64
C PHE A 321 2.88 14.72 -5.50
N LEU A 322 2.09 15.38 -4.63
CA LEU A 322 2.62 16.12 -3.49
C LEU A 322 3.37 15.19 -2.53
N ALA A 323 2.83 14.00 -2.24
CA ALA A 323 3.49 13.04 -1.37
C ALA A 323 4.82 12.54 -1.95
N VAL A 324 4.84 12.12 -3.21
CA VAL A 324 6.05 11.67 -3.91
C VAL A 324 7.09 12.80 -3.95
N LEU A 325 6.68 14.03 -4.30
CA LEU A 325 7.55 15.20 -4.31
C LEU A 325 8.12 15.49 -2.91
N GLY A 326 7.27 15.44 -1.87
CA GLY A 326 7.65 15.70 -0.49
C GLY A 326 8.74 14.75 0.00
N PHE A 327 8.53 13.44 -0.16
CA PHE A 327 9.47 12.42 0.27
C PHE A 327 10.77 12.43 -0.56
N ASN A 328 10.68 12.59 -1.88
CA ASN A 328 11.86 12.67 -2.74
C ASN A 328 12.71 13.93 -2.47
N ALA A 329 12.07 15.08 -2.32
CA ALA A 329 12.76 16.33 -1.99
C ALA A 329 13.42 16.26 -0.60
N LEU A 330 12.73 15.67 0.39
CA LEU A 330 13.27 15.47 1.74
C LEU A 330 14.49 14.52 1.72
N GLY A 331 14.39 13.41 1.00
CA GLY A 331 15.48 12.45 0.81
C GLY A 331 16.71 13.06 0.14
N GLU A 332 16.51 13.75 -0.98
CA GLU A 332 17.59 14.45 -1.71
C GLU A 332 18.20 15.58 -0.85
N GLY A 333 17.36 16.31 -0.12
CA GLY A 333 17.81 17.32 0.83
C GLY A 333 18.71 16.72 1.91
N LEU A 334 18.31 15.60 2.51
CA LEU A 334 19.09 14.91 3.53
C LEU A 334 20.40 14.36 2.97
N ARG A 335 20.37 13.77 1.76
CA ARG A 335 21.54 13.29 1.04
C ARG A 335 22.59 14.39 0.85
N ARG A 336 22.18 15.57 0.37
CA ARG A 336 23.07 16.73 0.20
C ARG A 336 23.72 17.20 1.50
N LEU A 337 23.00 17.08 2.63
CA LEU A 337 23.57 17.41 3.94
C LEU A 337 24.66 16.41 4.37
N MET A 338 24.46 15.14 4.04
CA MET A 338 25.40 14.08 4.36
C MET A 338 26.66 14.14 3.51
N GLU A 339 26.54 14.38 2.20
CA GLU A 339 27.67 14.56 1.28
C GLU A 339 28.57 15.75 1.69
N ARG A 340 27.98 16.80 2.29
CA ARG A 340 28.71 17.97 2.81
C ARG A 340 29.44 17.72 4.14
N GLY A 341 29.47 16.48 4.64
CA GLY A 341 30.37 16.05 5.72
C GLY A 341 29.92 16.39 7.14
N SER A 342 28.65 16.74 7.36
CA SER A 342 28.19 17.29 8.65
C SER A 342 27.28 16.39 9.48
N PHE A 343 26.96 15.20 9.00
CA PHE A 343 26.03 14.31 9.71
C PHE A 343 26.80 13.47 10.74
N ASN A 344 26.59 13.79 12.02
CA ASN A 344 27.12 12.99 13.12
C ASN A 344 26.33 11.68 13.18
N THR A 345 26.94 10.55 12.79
CA THR A 345 26.32 9.20 12.83
C THR A 345 25.76 8.87 14.22
N ASN A 346 26.34 9.45 15.28
CA ASN A 346 25.84 9.32 16.65
C ASN A 346 24.43 9.89 16.86
N PHE A 347 23.94 10.80 16.02
CA PHE A 347 22.54 11.27 16.08
C PHE A 347 21.56 10.17 15.70
N ILE A 348 21.92 9.38 14.68
CA ILE A 348 21.09 8.28 14.15
C ILE A 348 21.10 7.10 15.12
N LEU A 349 22.24 6.79 15.72
CA LEU A 349 22.34 5.79 16.80
C LEU A 349 21.94 6.34 18.19
N SER A 350 21.45 7.59 18.26
CA SER A 350 21.08 8.18 19.55
C SER A 350 19.76 7.61 20.05
N LYS A 351 19.59 7.58 21.38
CA LYS A 351 18.30 7.29 22.03
C LYS A 351 17.16 8.17 21.49
N LYS A 352 17.46 9.36 20.94
CA LYS A 352 16.46 10.27 20.36
C LYS A 352 15.89 9.75 19.03
N MET A 353 16.70 9.12 18.18
CA MET A 353 16.18 8.53 16.95
C MET A 353 15.37 7.26 17.24
N LEU A 354 15.82 6.43 18.18
CA LEU A 354 15.04 5.31 18.70
C LEU A 354 13.70 5.79 19.27
N LEU A 355 13.67 6.91 20.00
CA LEU A 355 12.44 7.53 20.45
C LEU A 355 11.56 7.99 19.28
N ILE A 356 12.12 8.66 18.27
CA ILE A 356 11.35 9.09 17.07
C ILE A 356 10.74 7.88 16.36
N VAL A 357 11.52 6.82 16.13
CA VAL A 357 11.02 5.58 15.52
C VAL A 357 9.95 4.96 16.40
N ALA A 358 10.15 4.87 17.72
CA ALA A 358 9.16 4.34 18.65
C ALA A 358 7.87 5.17 18.65
N VAL A 359 7.98 6.50 18.59
CA VAL A 359 6.83 7.41 18.50
C VAL A 359 6.10 7.22 17.17
N VAL A 360 6.82 7.12 16.05
CA VAL A 360 6.21 6.86 14.74
C VAL A 360 5.52 5.49 14.73
N VAL A 361 6.16 4.44 15.26
CA VAL A 361 5.56 3.10 15.38
C VAL A 361 4.34 3.12 16.28
N ALA A 362 4.42 3.77 17.45
CA ALA A 362 3.29 3.90 18.38
C ALA A 362 2.15 4.73 17.78
N ALA A 363 2.46 5.81 17.05
CA ALA A 363 1.49 6.60 16.33
C ALA A 363 0.81 5.78 15.23
N THR A 364 1.58 5.05 14.41
CA THR A 364 1.05 4.12 13.40
C THR A 364 0.16 3.06 14.03
N TRP A 365 0.60 2.43 15.13
CA TRP A 365 -0.18 1.43 15.85
C TRP A 365 -1.49 2.00 16.41
N TYR A 366 -1.42 3.19 17.03
CA TYR A 366 -2.58 3.90 17.54
C TYR A 366 -3.57 4.26 16.41
N ILE A 367 -3.06 4.81 15.31
CA ILE A 367 -3.84 5.21 14.13
C ILE A 367 -4.58 4.01 13.53
N VAL A 368 -3.87 2.89 13.33
CA VAL A 368 -4.46 1.65 12.80
C VAL A 368 -5.51 1.09 13.77
N GLY A 369 -5.22 1.10 15.07
CA GLY A 369 -6.09 0.50 16.08
C GLY A 369 -7.35 1.31 16.43
N HIS A 370 -7.30 2.64 16.36
CA HIS A 370 -8.36 3.51 16.90
C HIS A 370 -9.10 4.30 15.84
N VAL A 371 -8.56 4.41 14.63
CA VAL A 371 -9.12 5.34 13.63
C VAL A 371 -9.11 4.76 12.20
N GLY A 372 -9.04 3.42 12.10
CA GLY A 372 -9.16 2.66 10.86
C GLY A 372 -10.61 2.21 10.54
N PRO A 373 -10.77 1.30 9.58
CA PRO A 373 -12.07 0.77 9.17
C PRO A 373 -12.81 0.07 10.33
N ALA A 374 -12.10 -0.74 11.13
CA ALA A 374 -12.72 -1.50 12.21
C ALA A 374 -13.40 -0.61 13.27
N PRO A 375 -12.77 0.45 13.81
CA PRO A 375 -13.46 1.45 14.65
C PRO A 375 -14.64 2.14 13.97
N SER A 376 -14.50 2.49 12.69
CA SER A 376 -15.53 3.19 11.91
C SER A 376 -16.77 2.31 11.72
N TYR A 377 -16.58 1.04 11.35
CA TYR A 377 -17.66 0.05 11.25
C TYR A 377 -18.16 -0.42 12.62
N ALA A 378 -17.33 -0.44 13.67
CA ALA A 378 -17.79 -0.81 15.01
C ALA A 378 -18.83 0.18 15.54
N GLN A 379 -18.72 1.47 15.18
CA GLN A 379 -19.75 2.45 15.51
C GLN A 379 -21.07 2.13 14.78
N LEU A 380 -21.01 1.76 13.50
CA LEU A 380 -22.19 1.33 12.74
C LEU A 380 -22.79 0.02 13.30
N ALA A 381 -21.95 -0.97 13.60
CA ALA A 381 -22.39 -2.23 14.18
C ALA A 381 -23.09 -2.04 15.54
N ARG A 382 -22.70 -1.02 16.33
CA ARG A 382 -23.39 -0.66 17.58
C ARG A 382 -24.76 -0.02 17.36
N THR A 383 -25.03 0.53 16.17
CA THR A 383 -26.36 1.06 15.81
C THR A 383 -27.32 -0.02 15.33
N PHE A 384 -26.84 -1.23 15.07
CA PHE A 384 -27.70 -2.35 14.67
C PHE A 384 -28.57 -2.79 15.86
N ASP A 385 -29.88 -2.76 15.66
CA ASP A 385 -30.88 -3.26 16.61
C ASP A 385 -31.32 -4.67 16.20
N GLY A 386 -30.81 -5.66 16.94
CA GLY A 386 -31.12 -7.07 16.70
C GLY A 386 -32.57 -7.44 17.00
N ASP A 387 -33.20 -6.78 17.97
CA ASP A 387 -34.59 -7.05 18.33
C ASP A 387 -35.53 -6.50 17.27
N ALA A 388 -35.26 -5.30 16.76
CA ALA A 388 -35.99 -4.73 15.63
C ALA A 388 -35.82 -5.58 14.35
N ALA A 389 -34.61 -6.07 14.08
CA ALA A 389 -34.34 -6.96 12.95
C ALA A 389 -35.11 -8.29 13.07
N LEU A 390 -35.14 -8.90 14.26
CA LEU A 390 -35.88 -10.12 14.52
C LEU A 390 -37.40 -9.89 14.44
N ALA A 391 -37.90 -8.77 14.94
CA ALA A 391 -39.31 -8.39 14.82
C ALA A 391 -39.72 -8.20 13.35
N ALA A 392 -38.89 -7.55 12.54
CA ALA A 392 -39.12 -7.40 11.11
C ALA A 392 -39.11 -8.76 10.41
N ALA A 393 -38.16 -9.64 10.72
CA ALA A 393 -38.10 -11.00 10.18
C ALA A 393 -39.35 -11.81 10.53
N ASN A 394 -39.81 -11.77 11.78
CA ASN A 394 -41.02 -12.46 12.24
C ASN A 394 -42.28 -11.92 11.56
N THR A 395 -42.35 -10.60 11.34
CA THR A 395 -43.45 -9.95 10.62
C THR A 395 -43.51 -10.46 9.18
N ILE A 396 -42.37 -10.48 8.48
CA ILE A 396 -42.27 -10.98 7.09
C ILE A 396 -42.62 -12.47 7.01
N VAL A 397 -42.20 -13.28 7.98
CA VAL A 397 -42.58 -14.70 8.06
C VAL A 397 -44.09 -14.86 8.27
N GLY A 398 -44.72 -13.95 9.01
CA GLY A 398 -46.17 -13.93 9.27
C GLY A 398 -47.04 -13.72 8.02
N PHE A 399 -46.50 -13.16 6.94
CA PHE A 399 -47.22 -12.94 5.68
C PHE A 399 -47.41 -14.21 4.84
N GLY A 400 -46.76 -15.32 5.20
CA GLY A 400 -46.96 -16.62 4.55
C GLY A 400 -46.13 -16.81 3.28
N ASP A 401 -46.77 -17.23 2.19
CA ASP A 401 -46.10 -17.62 0.95
C ASP A 401 -45.45 -16.40 0.26
N ARG A 402 -44.15 -16.49 -0.05
CA ARG A 402 -43.34 -15.40 -0.65
C ARG A 402 -43.04 -15.62 -2.14
N ARG A 403 -43.72 -16.56 -2.80
CA ARG A 403 -43.57 -16.75 -4.24
C ARG A 403 -44.05 -15.50 -5.01
N PRO A 404 -43.40 -15.11 -6.12
CA PRO A 404 -43.83 -13.96 -6.90
C PRO A 404 -45.31 -14.09 -7.31
N GLY A 405 -46.10 -13.05 -7.08
CA GLY A 405 -47.54 -13.01 -7.41
C GLY A 405 -48.48 -13.60 -6.35
N THR A 406 -47.98 -14.04 -5.19
CA THR A 406 -48.82 -14.43 -4.06
C THR A 406 -49.19 -13.22 -3.19
N PRO A 407 -50.32 -13.26 -2.45
CA PRO A 407 -50.67 -12.20 -1.51
C PRO A 407 -49.61 -11.94 -0.43
N GLY A 408 -48.89 -12.97 0.01
CA GLY A 408 -47.83 -12.84 1.01
C GLY A 408 -46.57 -12.13 0.48
N ASN A 409 -46.25 -12.34 -0.80
CA ASN A 409 -45.19 -11.58 -1.48
C ASN A 409 -45.56 -10.10 -1.60
N ASP A 410 -46.80 -9.79 -1.99
CA ASP A 410 -47.27 -8.41 -2.13
C ASP A 410 -47.25 -7.67 -0.79
N GLN A 411 -47.76 -8.30 0.28
CA GLN A 411 -47.70 -7.75 1.64
C GLN A 411 -46.26 -7.54 2.15
N THR A 412 -45.35 -8.46 1.80
CA THR A 412 -43.93 -8.31 2.13
C THR A 412 -43.32 -7.11 1.41
N ALA A 413 -43.63 -6.95 0.12
CA ALA A 413 -43.13 -5.84 -0.67
C ALA A 413 -43.68 -4.49 -0.15
N ASP A 414 -44.96 -4.43 0.22
CA ASP A 414 -45.58 -3.26 0.84
C ASP A 414 -44.94 -2.91 2.19
N TYR A 415 -44.69 -3.92 3.03
CA TYR A 415 -44.01 -3.72 4.32
C TYR A 415 -42.60 -3.14 4.13
N ILE A 416 -41.82 -3.67 3.19
CA ILE A 416 -40.46 -3.18 2.89
C ILE A 416 -40.52 -1.76 2.34
N ALA A 417 -41.44 -1.47 1.42
CA ALA A 417 -41.63 -0.14 0.85
C ALA A 417 -41.98 0.90 1.94
N ALA A 418 -42.88 0.55 2.87
CA ALA A 418 -43.22 1.40 4.01
C ALA A 418 -42.00 1.67 4.93
N ARG A 419 -41.15 0.65 5.15
CA ARG A 419 -39.90 0.84 5.90
C ARG A 419 -38.93 1.75 5.17
N PHE A 420 -38.80 1.63 3.85
CA PHE A 420 -37.97 2.53 3.06
C PHE A 420 -38.43 3.97 3.14
N GLU A 421 -39.74 4.21 3.09
CA GLU A 421 -40.34 5.53 3.25
C GLU A 421 -40.11 6.10 4.67
N GLU A 422 -40.28 5.27 5.72
CA GLU A 422 -39.99 5.65 7.11
C GLU A 422 -38.52 6.05 7.31
N TYR A 423 -37.60 5.38 6.62
CA TYR A 423 -36.18 5.72 6.61
C TYR A 423 -35.83 6.89 5.68
N GLY A 424 -36.81 7.52 5.03
CA GLY A 424 -36.63 8.66 4.14
C GLY A 424 -35.94 8.32 2.82
N MET A 425 -35.88 7.04 2.43
CA MET A 425 -35.34 6.62 1.14
C MET A 425 -36.29 7.00 0.01
N GLN A 426 -35.77 7.55 -1.08
CA GLN A 426 -36.60 7.91 -2.23
C GLN A 426 -36.81 6.70 -3.17
N PRO A 427 -38.02 6.52 -3.74
CA PRO A 427 -38.28 5.45 -4.70
C PRO A 427 -37.57 5.72 -6.04
N ALA A 428 -36.91 4.68 -6.57
CA ALA A 428 -36.13 4.75 -7.81
C ALA A 428 -36.74 3.94 -8.99
N GLY A 429 -37.92 3.35 -8.82
CA GLY A 429 -38.60 2.56 -9.86
C GLY A 429 -39.36 3.39 -10.89
N GLY A 430 -39.93 2.70 -11.89
CA GLY A 430 -40.77 3.34 -12.91
C GLY A 430 -41.89 4.15 -12.27
N GLY A 431 -42.02 5.42 -12.64
CA GLY A 431 -43.03 6.33 -12.06
C GLY A 431 -42.75 6.77 -10.62
N ARG A 432 -41.51 6.66 -10.11
CA ARG A 432 -41.14 6.98 -8.71
C ARG A 432 -41.87 6.08 -7.70
N SER A 433 -41.96 4.80 -8.05
CA SER A 433 -42.51 3.75 -7.19
C SER A 433 -41.37 2.90 -6.61
N TYR A 434 -41.56 2.34 -5.42
CA TYR A 434 -40.68 1.27 -4.90
C TYR A 434 -40.88 -0.05 -5.65
N PHE A 435 -41.97 -0.16 -6.41
CA PHE A 435 -42.35 -1.37 -7.11
C PHE A 435 -41.94 -1.32 -8.58
N GLN A 436 -41.45 -2.45 -9.08
CA GLN A 436 -41.27 -2.72 -10.50
C GLN A 436 -41.94 -4.06 -10.83
N ALA A 437 -42.78 -4.07 -11.85
CA ALA A 437 -43.45 -5.26 -12.33
C ALA A 437 -42.68 -5.85 -13.52
N PHE A 438 -42.46 -7.16 -13.48
CA PHE A 438 -41.89 -7.92 -14.58
C PHE A 438 -42.79 -9.13 -14.85
N GLU A 439 -43.05 -9.41 -16.12
CA GLU A 439 -43.69 -10.67 -16.49
C GLU A 439 -42.64 -11.78 -16.44
N THR A 440 -42.93 -12.82 -15.67
CA THR A 440 -42.08 -14.01 -15.58
C THR A 440 -42.96 -15.26 -15.60
N SER A 441 -42.46 -16.32 -16.23
CA SER A 441 -43.12 -17.63 -16.24
C SER A 441 -42.43 -18.53 -15.22
N LEU A 442 -43.08 -18.72 -14.08
CA LEU A 442 -42.61 -19.67 -13.06
C LEU A 442 -43.15 -21.07 -13.38
N VAL A 443 -42.25 -22.04 -13.50
CA VAL A 443 -42.61 -23.45 -13.64
C VAL A 443 -42.60 -24.07 -12.25
N GLU A 444 -43.77 -24.49 -11.76
CA GLU A 444 -43.88 -25.19 -10.47
C GLU A 444 -44.00 -26.69 -10.69
N SER A 445 -43.18 -27.46 -9.98
CA SER A 445 -43.28 -28.91 -9.95
C SER A 445 -44.42 -29.32 -9.01
N LEU A 446 -45.47 -29.93 -9.55
CA LEU A 446 -46.64 -30.38 -8.78
C LEU A 446 -46.34 -31.62 -7.92
N SER A 447 -45.26 -32.35 -8.22
CA SER A 447 -44.82 -33.54 -7.51
C SER A 447 -43.31 -33.72 -7.69
N PRO A 448 -42.59 -34.25 -6.69
CA PRO A 448 -41.17 -34.57 -6.85
C PRO A 448 -40.96 -35.42 -8.11
N PRO A 449 -39.97 -35.09 -8.96
CA PRO A 449 -39.67 -35.94 -10.11
C PRO A 449 -39.17 -37.30 -9.61
N GLU A 450 -39.59 -38.36 -10.27
CA GLU A 450 -39.09 -39.71 -10.01
C GLU A 450 -38.05 -40.06 -11.07
N LEU A 451 -36.86 -40.48 -10.63
CA LEU A 451 -35.83 -41.02 -11.51
C LEU A 451 -35.58 -42.48 -11.10
N ALA A 452 -35.73 -43.38 -12.06
CA ALA A 452 -35.46 -44.80 -11.84
C ALA A 452 -34.82 -45.42 -13.09
N LEU A 453 -33.86 -46.32 -12.88
CA LEU A 453 -33.37 -47.24 -13.90
C LEU A 453 -34.34 -48.41 -13.98
N LEU A 454 -34.95 -48.61 -15.15
CA LEU A 454 -35.90 -49.70 -15.38
C LEU A 454 -35.22 -50.89 -16.08
N ASP A 455 -35.69 -52.10 -15.80
CA ASP A 455 -35.32 -53.29 -16.59
C ASP A 455 -36.08 -53.37 -17.92
N ALA A 456 -35.80 -54.41 -18.71
CA ALA A 456 -36.47 -54.64 -19.99
C ALA A 456 -37.98 -54.94 -19.87
N ALA A 457 -38.49 -55.21 -18.66
CA ALA A 457 -39.91 -55.42 -18.36
C ALA A 457 -40.58 -54.15 -17.76
N GLY A 458 -39.84 -53.05 -17.63
CA GLY A 458 -40.32 -51.77 -17.11
C GLY A 458 -40.39 -51.70 -15.59
N GLN A 459 -39.77 -52.63 -14.85
CA GLN A 459 -39.71 -52.60 -13.39
C GLN A 459 -38.47 -51.84 -12.90
N PRO A 460 -38.56 -51.08 -11.78
CA PRO A 460 -37.43 -50.31 -11.27
C PRO A 460 -36.34 -51.21 -10.69
N LEU A 461 -35.16 -51.19 -11.32
CA LEU A 461 -33.92 -51.81 -10.83
C LEU A 461 -33.26 -50.98 -9.74
N VAL A 462 -33.27 -49.66 -9.91
CA VAL A 462 -32.72 -48.68 -8.96
C VAL A 462 -33.61 -47.45 -9.01
N GLN A 463 -34.06 -46.99 -7.85
CA GLN A 463 -34.81 -45.73 -7.69
C GLN A 463 -33.89 -44.72 -7.02
N PHE A 464 -33.80 -43.53 -7.61
CA PHE A 464 -32.97 -42.44 -7.11
C PHE A 464 -33.83 -41.48 -6.29
N ALA A 465 -33.25 -40.95 -5.21
CA ALA A 465 -33.89 -40.01 -4.32
C ALA A 465 -33.68 -38.57 -4.82
N HIS A 466 -34.78 -37.83 -5.00
CA HIS A 466 -34.74 -36.42 -5.38
C HIS A 466 -34.10 -35.57 -4.26
N LEU A 467 -33.19 -34.67 -4.63
CA LEU A 467 -32.28 -33.84 -3.80
C LEU A 467 -31.09 -34.56 -3.15
N ASP A 468 -31.11 -35.89 -3.08
CA ASP A 468 -29.95 -36.69 -2.61
C ASP A 468 -29.10 -37.17 -3.79
N ASP A 469 -29.73 -37.82 -4.77
CA ASP A 469 -29.05 -38.40 -5.93
C ASP A 469 -29.14 -37.50 -7.18
N PHE A 470 -30.23 -36.73 -7.31
CA PHE A 470 -30.46 -35.84 -8.45
C PHE A 470 -31.41 -34.69 -8.09
N ALA A 471 -31.30 -33.56 -8.77
CA ALA A 471 -32.18 -32.41 -8.60
C ALA A 471 -32.60 -31.84 -9.96
N PHE A 472 -33.75 -31.16 -10.02
CA PHE A 472 -34.15 -30.45 -11.23
C PHE A 472 -33.37 -29.14 -11.38
N ARG A 473 -32.95 -28.82 -12.61
CA ARG A 473 -32.39 -27.51 -12.94
C ARG A 473 -33.36 -26.79 -13.85
N ILE A 474 -34.00 -25.74 -13.33
CA ILE A 474 -34.73 -24.78 -14.16
C ILE A 474 -33.65 -23.91 -14.81
N ASP A 475 -33.67 -23.76 -16.14
CA ASP A 475 -32.64 -23.05 -16.92
C ASP A 475 -32.19 -21.73 -16.25
N GLY A 476 -31.04 -21.78 -15.57
CA GLY A 476 -30.31 -20.60 -15.07
C GLY A 476 -30.20 -20.41 -13.57
N HIS A 477 -31.05 -20.99 -12.70
CA HIS A 477 -31.04 -20.64 -11.27
C HIS A 477 -31.33 -21.84 -10.34
N GLY A 478 -30.31 -22.34 -9.64
CA GLY A 478 -30.47 -23.34 -8.55
C GLY A 478 -29.26 -24.26 -8.36
N GLY A 479 -28.71 -24.31 -7.15
CA GLY A 479 -27.44 -24.96 -6.79
C GLY A 479 -27.43 -26.48 -6.82
N SER A 480 -26.23 -27.06 -7.01
CA SER A 480 -25.97 -28.49 -7.16
C SER A 480 -25.45 -29.14 -5.87
N GLY A 481 -25.94 -30.34 -5.55
CA GLY A 481 -25.27 -31.34 -4.71
C GLY A 481 -24.48 -32.32 -5.58
N ALA A 482 -23.46 -32.97 -5.01
CA ALA A 482 -22.67 -34.00 -5.69
C ALA A 482 -23.14 -35.39 -5.24
N ALA A 483 -23.57 -36.23 -6.18
CA ALA A 483 -23.78 -37.65 -5.95
C ALA A 483 -22.49 -38.40 -6.35
N THR A 484 -21.92 -39.14 -5.40
CA THR A 484 -20.82 -40.10 -5.61
C THR A 484 -21.34 -41.50 -5.73
#